data_AF-A0A1Q7J8C4-F1
#
_entry.id   AF-A0A1Q7J8C4-F1
#
_cell.length_a   1.000
_cell.length_b   1.000
_cell.length_c   1.000
_cell.angle_alpha   90.00
_cell.angle_beta   90.00
_cell.angle_gamma   90.00
#
_symmetry.space_group_name_H-M   'P 1'
#
loop_
_entity.id
_entity.type
_entity.pdbx_description
1 polymer ?
#
loop_
_entity_poly.entity_id
_entity_poly.type
_entity_poly.pdbx_seq_one_letter_code
_entity_poly.pdbx_strand_id
1 'polypeptide(L)'
;MTAAIADHAIVGDCRSAALISRDGSLDWLCWPRFDSPSVFAAILDEDRGGRFGIAPAGPFRSERGYLGETNVLQTRFFAASGELTLTDLMPALSLVRLLSGGCPAHAFDLAADPRAARDPPRAAAALLR
;
A
#
# COMPACT_ATOMS: atom_id res chain seq x y z
N MET A 1 5.71 -9.69 7.82
CA MET A 1 7.09 -9.18 7.85
C MET A 1 7.07 -7.90 7.04
N THR A 2 7.42 -6.75 7.62
CA THR A 2 7.37 -5.45 6.94
C THR A 2 8.33 -5.43 5.76
N ALA A 3 7.87 -4.92 4.60
CA ALA A 3 8.72 -4.79 3.42
C ALA A 3 9.85 -3.77 3.66
N ALA A 4 11.00 -3.95 3.00
CA ALA A 4 12.07 -2.96 3.07
C ALA A 4 11.59 -1.63 2.47
N ILE A 5 12.14 -0.50 2.92
CA ILE A 5 11.78 0.83 2.39
C ILE A 5 11.92 0.87 0.85
N ALA A 6 12.98 0.26 0.31
CA ALA A 6 13.24 0.20 -1.14
C ALA A 6 12.20 -0.61 -1.93
N ASP A 7 11.35 -1.40 -1.27
CA ASP A 7 10.28 -2.17 -1.91
C ASP A 7 8.96 -1.40 -2.00
N HIS A 8 8.91 -0.17 -1.50
CA HIS A 8 7.74 0.68 -1.60
C HIS A 8 7.78 1.55 -2.86
N ALA A 9 6.62 1.72 -3.48
CA ALA A 9 6.35 2.71 -4.50
C ALA A 9 5.34 3.72 -3.97
N ILE A 10 5.42 4.95 -4.48
CA ILE A 10 4.57 6.06 -4.05
C ILE A 10 3.49 6.36 -5.09
N VAL A 11 2.26 6.54 -4.64
CA VAL A 11 1.17 7.15 -5.42
C VAL A 11 0.62 8.35 -4.66
N GLY A 12 0.21 9.41 -5.34
CA GLY A 12 -0.19 10.68 -4.72
C GLY A 12 -0.99 11.58 -5.65
N ASP A 13 -1.73 12.52 -5.05
CA ASP A 13 -2.61 13.47 -5.75
C ASP A 13 -2.21 14.94 -5.47
N CYS A 14 -0.93 15.16 -5.13
CA CYS A 14 -0.35 16.43 -4.65
C CYS A 14 -0.92 16.95 -3.32
N ARG A 15 -1.95 16.31 -2.74
CA ARG A 15 -2.48 16.66 -1.42
C ARG A 15 -2.07 15.62 -0.39
N SER A 16 -2.04 14.35 -0.81
CA SER A 16 -1.57 13.24 -0.01
C SER A 16 -0.79 12.20 -0.82
N ALA A 17 -0.27 11.19 -0.14
CA ALA A 17 0.40 10.05 -0.76
C ALA A 17 0.22 8.74 0.01
N ALA A 18 0.27 7.63 -0.74
CA ALA A 18 0.30 6.27 -0.23
C ALA A 18 1.64 5.60 -0.55
N LEU A 19 2.11 4.72 0.34
CA LEU A 19 3.23 3.82 0.06
C LEU A 19 2.73 2.40 -0.10
N ILE A 20 3.12 1.79 -1.22
CA ILE A 20 2.63 0.48 -1.67
C ILE A 20 3.82 -0.45 -1.87
N SER A 21 3.87 -1.55 -1.13
CA SER A 21 4.89 -2.59 -1.18
C SER A 21 4.75 -3.48 -2.43
N ARG A 22 5.74 -4.35 -2.70
CA ARG A 22 5.75 -5.23 -3.88
C ARG A 22 4.73 -6.37 -3.79
N ASP A 23 4.35 -6.74 -2.59
CA ASP A 23 3.33 -7.76 -2.32
C ASP A 23 1.89 -7.22 -2.38
N GLY A 24 1.70 -5.97 -2.82
CA GLY A 24 0.38 -5.37 -2.95
C GLY A 24 -0.19 -4.83 -1.64
N SER A 25 0.62 -4.72 -0.59
CA SER A 25 0.22 -4.03 0.64
C SER A 25 0.32 -2.52 0.50
N LEU A 26 -0.67 -1.83 1.08
CA LEU A 26 -0.65 -0.40 1.30
C LEU A 26 -0.33 -0.19 2.78
N ASP A 27 0.91 0.22 3.03
CA ASP A 27 1.51 0.25 4.37
C ASP A 27 1.58 1.66 4.95
N TRP A 28 1.37 2.69 4.11
CA TRP A 28 1.25 4.07 4.53
C TRP A 28 0.16 4.79 3.75
N LEU A 29 -0.63 5.60 4.45
CA LEU A 29 -1.52 6.58 3.85
C LEU A 29 -1.85 7.66 4.87
N CYS A 30 -1.38 8.88 4.67
CA CYS A 30 -1.99 10.06 5.30
C CYS A 30 -3.24 10.45 4.49
N TRP A 31 -4.30 10.90 5.15
CA TRP A 31 -5.53 11.29 4.43
C TRP A 31 -6.36 12.30 5.23
N PRO A 32 -6.93 13.35 4.60
CA PRO A 32 -6.95 13.66 3.16
C PRO A 32 -5.75 14.50 2.67
N ARG A 33 -4.80 14.83 3.56
CA ARG A 33 -3.61 15.63 3.23
C ARG A 33 -2.39 15.20 4.03
N PHE A 34 -1.19 15.61 3.61
CA PHE A 34 0.09 15.18 4.18
C PHE A 34 0.24 15.32 5.70
N ASP A 35 -0.32 16.37 6.30
CA ASP A 35 -0.27 16.63 7.75
C ASP A 35 -1.52 16.15 8.50
N SER A 36 -2.35 15.33 7.84
CA SER A 36 -3.40 14.57 8.53
C SER A 36 -2.81 13.34 9.18
N PRO A 37 -3.44 12.82 10.25
CA PRO A 37 -3.09 11.52 10.77
C PRO A 37 -3.11 10.43 9.69
N SER A 38 -2.25 9.44 9.86
CA SER A 38 -2.18 8.28 8.97
C SER A 38 -3.36 7.34 9.20
N VAL A 39 -4.01 6.93 8.12
CA VAL A 39 -4.97 5.81 8.09
C VAL A 39 -4.24 4.48 8.22
N PHE A 40 -3.05 4.38 7.59
CA PHE A 40 -2.16 3.22 7.65
C PHE A 40 -0.73 3.68 7.94
N ALA A 41 -0.01 2.93 8.76
CA ALA A 41 1.34 3.22 9.21
C ALA A 41 2.16 1.93 9.48
N ALA A 42 1.84 0.81 8.84
CA ALA A 42 2.56 -0.46 8.99
C ALA A 42 4.07 -0.34 8.74
N ILE A 43 4.50 0.60 7.88
CA ILE A 43 5.93 0.87 7.65
C ILE A 43 6.67 1.39 8.91
N LEU A 44 5.94 1.96 9.88
CA LEU A 44 6.51 2.47 11.15
C LEU A 44 6.24 1.53 12.34
N ASP A 45 5.15 0.78 12.30
CA ASP A 45 4.78 -0.21 13.31
C ASP A 45 3.94 -1.30 12.65
N GLU A 46 4.53 -2.47 12.38
CA GLU A 46 3.86 -3.57 11.66
C GLU A 46 2.64 -4.12 12.41
N ASP A 47 2.67 -4.07 13.75
CA ASP A 47 1.64 -4.67 14.60
C ASP A 47 0.46 -3.72 14.81
N ARG A 48 0.71 -2.41 14.88
CA ARG A 48 -0.30 -1.39 15.23
C ARG A 48 -0.64 -0.42 14.12
N GLY A 49 0.26 -0.25 13.16
CA GLY A 49 0.13 0.76 12.10
C GLY A 49 -0.97 0.43 11.10
N GLY A 50 -1.35 -0.85 10.99
CA GLY A 50 -2.36 -1.31 10.05
C GLY A 50 -1.93 -1.19 8.59
N ARG A 51 -2.56 -2.01 7.74
CA ARG A 51 -2.32 -2.07 6.29
C ARG A 51 -3.57 -2.50 5.53
N PHE A 52 -3.55 -2.29 4.23
CA PHE A 52 -4.53 -2.88 3.31
C PHE A 52 -3.83 -3.59 2.16
N GLY A 53 -3.95 -4.92 2.08
CA GLY A 53 -3.29 -5.76 1.10
C GLY A 53 -4.25 -6.39 0.09
N ILE A 54 -3.81 -6.42 -1.17
CA ILE A 54 -4.47 -7.16 -2.25
C ILE A 54 -3.40 -7.97 -2.99
N ALA A 55 -3.50 -9.30 -2.95
CA ALA A 55 -2.53 -10.20 -3.56
C ALA A 55 -3.17 -11.55 -3.95
N PRO A 56 -2.53 -12.37 -4.81
CA PRO A 56 -2.93 -13.77 -4.97
C PRO A 56 -2.86 -14.53 -3.65
N ALA A 57 -3.71 -15.55 -3.50
CA ALA A 57 -3.57 -16.48 -2.38
C ALA A 57 -2.40 -17.45 -2.63
N GLY A 58 -1.51 -17.60 -1.65
CA GLY A 58 -0.37 -18.50 -1.71
C GLY A 58 0.90 -17.87 -2.31
N PRO A 59 1.92 -18.69 -2.67
CA PRO A 59 3.18 -18.18 -3.19
C PRO A 59 3.03 -17.52 -4.57
N PHE A 60 3.66 -16.37 -4.74
CA PHE A 60 3.70 -15.65 -6.02
C PHE A 60 5.05 -14.94 -6.19
N ARG A 61 5.33 -14.54 -7.44
CA ARG A 61 6.34 -13.52 -7.75
C ARG A 61 5.63 -12.26 -8.23
N SER A 62 6.24 -11.09 -8.01
CA SER A 62 5.67 -9.80 -8.42
C SER A 62 6.64 -9.00 -9.28
N GLU A 63 6.14 -8.39 -10.34
CA GLU A 63 6.80 -7.33 -11.09
C GLU A 63 6.02 -6.03 -10.93
N ARG A 64 6.70 -4.88 -10.95
CA ARG A 64 6.05 -3.59 -10.73
C ARG A 64 6.69 -2.50 -11.56
N GLY A 65 5.86 -1.58 -12.06
CA GLY A 65 6.30 -0.39 -12.76
C GLY A 65 5.22 0.68 -12.77
N TYR A 66 5.61 1.92 -13.02
CA TYR A 66 4.67 2.98 -13.35
C TYR A 66 4.25 2.86 -14.81
N LEU A 67 2.99 3.16 -15.12
CA LEU A 67 2.49 3.16 -16.50
C LEU A 67 3.01 4.39 -17.24
N GLY A 68 4.07 4.20 -18.04
CA GLY A 68 4.73 5.30 -18.75
C GLY A 68 5.25 6.38 -17.79
N GLU A 69 5.09 7.64 -18.15
CA GLU A 69 5.48 8.80 -17.34
C GLU A 69 4.32 9.29 -16.45
N THR A 70 3.61 8.36 -15.79
CA THR A 70 2.47 8.69 -14.93
C THR A 70 2.69 8.23 -13.50
N ASN A 71 1.92 8.79 -12.55
CA ASN A 71 1.86 8.30 -11.18
C ASN A 71 0.79 7.20 -11.00
N VAL A 72 0.63 6.34 -12.01
CA VAL A 72 -0.21 5.15 -11.95
C VAL A 72 0.70 3.93 -11.81
N LEU A 73 0.60 3.26 -10.67
CA LEU A 73 1.43 2.12 -10.32
C LEU A 73 0.74 0.83 -10.77
N GLN A 74 1.44 -0.04 -11.48
CA GLN A 74 0.96 -1.36 -11.86
C GLN A 74 1.85 -2.43 -11.23
N THR A 75 1.24 -3.30 -10.42
CA THR A 75 1.87 -4.48 -9.83
C THR A 75 1.26 -5.74 -10.47
N ARG A 76 2.09 -6.52 -11.15
CA ARG A 76 1.70 -7.80 -11.77
C ARG A 76 2.18 -8.95 -10.90
N PHE A 77 1.26 -9.81 -10.50
CA PHE A 77 1.53 -11.00 -9.72
C PHE A 77 1.41 -12.24 -10.60
N PHE A 78 2.40 -13.13 -10.49
CA PHE A 78 2.40 -14.42 -11.15
C PHE A 78 2.37 -15.51 -10.07
N ALA A 79 1.25 -16.20 -9.98
CA ALA A 79 1.02 -17.31 -9.07
C ALA A 79 0.78 -18.61 -9.86
N ALA A 80 0.84 -19.75 -9.17
CA ALA A 80 0.52 -21.04 -9.81
C ALA A 80 -0.93 -21.09 -10.34
N SER A 81 -1.83 -20.33 -9.73
CA SER A 81 -3.26 -20.23 -10.08
C SER A 81 -3.57 -19.24 -11.20
N GLY A 82 -2.58 -18.46 -11.67
CA GLY A 82 -2.77 -17.49 -12.75
C GLY A 82 -2.05 -16.17 -12.52
N GLU A 83 -2.39 -15.17 -13.35
CA GLU A 83 -1.84 -13.83 -13.29
C GLU A 83 -2.88 -12.82 -12.82
N LEU A 84 -2.48 -11.93 -11.91
CA LEU A 84 -3.26 -10.77 -11.46
C LEU A 84 -2.49 -9.49 -11.71
N THR A 85 -3.22 -8.43 -12.03
CA THR A 85 -2.67 -7.08 -12.14
C THR A 85 -3.44 -6.17 -11.20
N LEU A 86 -2.72 -5.59 -10.24
CA LEU A 86 -3.19 -4.54 -9.36
C LEU A 86 -2.71 -3.19 -9.88
N THR A 87 -3.63 -2.28 -10.14
CA THR A 87 -3.33 -0.91 -10.58
C THR A 87 -3.74 0.07 -9.49
N ASP A 88 -2.78 0.77 -8.91
CA ASP A 88 -2.95 1.75 -7.85
C ASP A 88 -2.74 3.17 -8.40
N LEU A 89 -3.65 4.08 -8.08
CA LEU A 89 -3.58 5.48 -8.47
C LEU A 89 -4.37 6.36 -7.51
N MET A 90 -4.03 7.65 -7.49
CA MET A 90 -4.74 8.64 -6.71
C MET A 90 -5.29 9.75 -7.62
N PRO A 91 -6.49 9.57 -8.22
CA PRO A 91 -7.19 10.69 -8.83
C PRO A 91 -7.69 11.62 -7.71
N ALA A 92 -7.66 12.94 -7.95
CA ALA A 92 -7.87 13.99 -6.94
C ALA A 92 -8.89 13.61 -5.84
N LEU A 93 -8.43 13.58 -4.58
CA LEU A 93 -9.23 13.25 -3.38
C LEU A 93 -9.76 11.82 -3.34
N SER A 94 -9.12 10.87 -4.01
CA SER A 94 -9.41 9.44 -3.87
C SER A 94 -8.15 8.59 -4.00
N LEU A 95 -8.17 7.43 -3.35
CA LEU A 95 -7.25 6.33 -3.63
C LEU A 95 -8.05 5.25 -4.34
N VAL A 96 -7.57 4.83 -5.50
CA VAL A 96 -8.19 3.79 -6.33
C VAL A 96 -7.22 2.64 -6.50
N ARG A 97 -7.69 1.43 -6.22
CA ARG A 97 -6.96 0.17 -6.43
C ARG A 97 -7.82 -0.73 -7.31
N LEU A 98 -7.38 -1.00 -8.54
CA LEU A 98 -8.11 -1.81 -9.53
C LEU A 98 -7.44 -3.17 -9.69
N LEU A 99 -8.19 -4.25 -9.46
CA LEU A 99 -7.72 -5.61 -9.70
C LEU A 99 -8.26 -6.12 -11.03
N SER A 100 -7.38 -6.66 -11.87
CA SER A 100 -7.71 -7.31 -13.14
C SER A 100 -6.90 -8.58 -13.34
N GLY A 101 -7.28 -9.42 -14.31
CA GLY A 101 -6.60 -10.68 -14.60
C GLY A 101 -7.43 -11.92 -14.29
N GLY A 102 -6.79 -13.07 -14.42
CA GLY A 102 -7.43 -14.39 -14.33
C GLY A 102 -6.73 -15.27 -13.32
N CYS A 103 -6.95 -15.01 -12.03
CA CYS A 103 -6.56 -15.87 -10.93
C CYS A 103 -7.77 -16.09 -10.00
N PRO A 104 -8.34 -17.30 -9.94
CA PRO A 104 -9.55 -17.57 -9.16
C PRO A 104 -9.32 -17.48 -7.65
N ALA A 105 -8.07 -17.65 -7.20
CA ALA A 105 -7.68 -17.56 -5.79
C ALA A 105 -6.90 -16.26 -5.54
N HIS A 106 -7.59 -15.23 -5.06
CA HIS A 106 -6.99 -13.99 -4.58
C HIS A 106 -7.48 -13.68 -3.17
N ALA A 107 -6.60 -13.08 -2.37
CA ALA A 107 -6.88 -12.70 -0.99
C ALA A 107 -6.92 -11.19 -0.87
N PHE A 108 -7.90 -10.72 -0.09
CA PHE A 108 -7.95 -9.36 0.42
C PHE A 108 -7.60 -9.44 1.89
N ASP A 109 -6.52 -8.78 2.30
CA ASP A 109 -6.17 -8.60 3.70
C ASP A 109 -6.46 -7.14 4.07
N LEU A 110 -7.40 -6.93 4.99
CA LEU A 110 -7.62 -5.63 5.59
C LEU A 110 -7.31 -5.74 7.08
N ALA A 111 -6.13 -5.27 7.45
CA ALA A 111 -5.72 -5.09 8.83
C ALA A 111 -5.70 -3.58 9.12
N ALA A 112 -6.87 -2.93 9.15
CA ALA A 112 -6.96 -1.54 9.58
C ALA A 112 -7.07 -1.50 11.12
N ASP A 113 -6.08 -0.92 11.81
CA ASP A 113 -6.30 -0.45 13.18
C ASP A 113 -6.70 1.03 13.13
N PRO A 114 -7.97 1.40 13.34
CA PRO A 114 -8.40 2.80 13.36
C PRO A 114 -7.71 3.63 14.48
N ARG A 115 -6.96 3.00 15.40
CA ARG A 115 -6.14 3.68 16.42
C ARG A 115 -4.78 4.15 15.89
N ALA A 116 -4.28 3.64 14.77
CA ALA A 116 -3.02 4.11 14.15
C ALA A 116 -3.03 5.63 13.85
N ALA A 117 -4.23 6.20 13.65
CA ALA A 117 -4.44 7.63 13.46
C ALA A 117 -4.39 8.47 14.75
N ARG A 118 -4.43 7.86 15.96
CA ARG A 118 -4.54 8.60 17.24
C ARG A 118 -3.27 8.66 18.05
N ASP A 119 -2.41 7.64 17.96
CA ASP A 119 -1.12 7.63 18.64
C ASP A 119 0.00 7.71 17.60
N PRO A 120 0.84 8.76 17.60
CA PRO A 120 1.97 8.82 16.69
C PRO A 120 2.88 7.62 16.92
N PRO A 121 3.41 7.00 15.85
CA PRO A 121 4.33 5.88 15.98
C PRO A 121 5.54 6.30 16.81
N ARG A 122 6.02 5.42 17.70
CA ARG A 122 7.10 5.72 18.66
C ARG A 122 8.36 6.32 18.00
N ALA A 123 8.61 6.03 16.73
CA ALA A 123 9.69 6.60 15.94
C ALA A 123 9.54 8.13 15.72
N ALA A 124 8.32 8.64 15.51
CA ALA A 124 8.05 10.07 15.36
C ALA A 124 8.25 10.84 16.68
N ALA A 125 7.95 10.21 17.81
CA ALA A 125 8.19 10.80 19.14
C ALA A 125 9.69 10.89 19.51
N ALA A 126 10.54 10.07 18.89
CA ALA A 126 11.99 10.07 19.13
C ALA A 126 12.75 11.10 18.29
N LEU A 127 12.20 11.54 17.14
CA LEU A 127 12.82 12.50 16.23
C LEU A 127 12.47 13.98 16.53
N LEU A 128 11.61 14.23 17.52
CA LEU A 128 11.23 15.57 17.99
C LEU A 128 11.95 15.98 19.28
N ARG A 129 13.18 15.51 19.50
CA ARG A 129 14.05 15.93 20.61
C ARG A 129 15.35 16.51 20.11
#